data_AF-A0A225VRX4-F1
#
_entry.id   AF-A0A225VRX4-F1
#
_cell.length_a   1.000
_cell.length_b   1.000
_cell.length_c   1.000
_cell.angle_alpha   90.00
_cell.angle_beta   90.00
_cell.angle_gamma   90.00
#
_symmetry.space_group_name_H-M   'P 1'
#
loop_
_entity.id
_entity.type
_entity.pdbx_description
1 polymer ?
#
loop_
_entity_poly.entity_id
_entity_poly.type
_entity_poly.pdbx_seq_one_letter_code
_entity_poly.pdbx_strand_id
1 'polypeptide(L)'
;MRYWTFDVERGELVETKLYFDQICSGDNKQDKDIVVALVEAVSLSIRREVPHIKRITFQSDNASNYQNVYVTLILSILGAVHEYYVVRYIHSDTQDGNSMLDAHFATATKSLHDCVAVLVDYDRTFGEQLYRQMKPLERALAKFIDRSNDIFYDELLPLPLTSETPFRITNCSPFRMKVFCYCGVDGGVDIYVDPTIGICTVEAQILATFKTEGMPALGELNWVAQPCRNSDENACTVLVDRCREYPGS
;
A
#
# COMPACT_ATOMS: atom_id res chain seq x y z
N MET A 1 -14.22 -3.44 27.37
CA MET A 1 -14.51 -4.21 28.58
C MET A 1 -13.19 -4.74 29.16
N ARG A 2 -12.99 -4.64 30.47
CA ARG A 2 -11.84 -5.23 31.17
C ARG A 2 -12.37 -6.37 32.04
N TYR A 3 -11.74 -7.53 31.97
CA TYR A 3 -12.05 -8.67 32.82
C TYR A 3 -10.77 -9.44 33.12
N TRP A 4 -10.79 -10.24 34.18
CA TRP A 4 -9.65 -11.02 34.60
C TRP A 4 -9.92 -12.49 34.33
N THR A 5 -8.95 -13.17 33.73
CA THR A 5 -8.92 -14.62 33.57
C THR A 5 -7.78 -15.18 34.40
N PHE A 6 -7.97 -16.36 34.99
CA PHE A 6 -6.90 -17.06 35.68
C PHE A 6 -6.16 -17.93 34.67
N ASP A 7 -4.89 -17.62 34.42
CA ASP A 7 -4.01 -18.45 33.61
C ASP A 7 -3.53 -19.62 34.47
N VAL A 8 -4.04 -20.81 34.18
CA VAL A 8 -3.75 -22.03 34.96
C VAL A 8 -2.29 -22.47 34.80
N GLU A 9 -1.67 -22.23 33.64
CA GLU A 9 -0.29 -22.64 33.39
C GLU A 9 0.69 -21.74 34.16
N ARG A 10 0.37 -20.46 34.26
CA ARG A 10 1.20 -19.47 34.97
C ARG A 10 0.82 -19.27 36.43
N GLY A 11 -0.37 -19.72 36.84
CA GLY A 11 -0.90 -19.53 38.18
C GLY A 11 -1.16 -18.07 38.54
N GLU A 12 -1.44 -17.21 37.55
CA GLU A 12 -1.61 -15.76 37.73
C GLU A 12 -2.94 -15.24 37.17
N LEU A 13 -3.43 -14.13 37.71
CA LEU A 13 -4.56 -13.40 37.14
C LEU A 13 -4.06 -12.51 36.00
N VAL A 14 -4.53 -12.77 34.79
CA VAL A 14 -4.22 -12.00 33.60
C VAL A 14 -5.38 -11.03 33.31
N GLU A 15 -5.09 -9.73 33.26
CA GLU A 15 -6.05 -8.73 32.79
C GLU A 15 -6.22 -8.90 31.28
N THR A 16 -7.43 -9.24 30.84
CA THR A 16 -7.79 -9.27 29.42
C THR A 16 -8.61 -8.03 29.08
N LYS A 17 -8.17 -7.31 28.04
CA LYS A 17 -8.88 -6.16 27.49
C LYS A 17 -9.59 -6.60 26.21
N LEU A 18 -10.91 -6.54 26.21
CA LEU A 18 -11.73 -6.76 25.02
C LEU A 18 -12.30 -5.43 24.55
N TYR A 19 -12.08 -5.08 23.29
CA TYR A 19 -12.68 -3.91 22.67
C TYR A 19 -14.14 -4.18 22.35
N PHE A 20 -15.00 -3.16 22.40
CA PHE A 20 -16.43 -3.32 22.12
C PHE A 20 -16.66 -3.89 20.71
N ASP A 21 -15.88 -3.42 19.75
CA ASP A 21 -15.98 -3.87 18.36
C ASP A 21 -15.61 -5.35 18.19
N GLN A 22 -14.69 -5.88 19.01
CA GLN A 22 -14.39 -7.32 19.04
C GLN A 22 -15.59 -8.13 19.56
N ILE A 23 -16.34 -7.59 20.51
CA ILE A 23 -17.53 -8.25 21.08
C ILE A 23 -18.67 -8.24 20.05
N CYS A 24 -18.87 -7.11 19.38
CA CYS A 24 -19.97 -6.94 18.42
C CYS A 24 -19.70 -7.66 17.09
N SER A 25 -18.47 -7.63 16.60
CA SER A 25 -18.10 -8.12 15.28
C SER A 25 -17.46 -9.50 15.30
N GLY A 26 -17.05 -10.00 16.48
CA GLY A 26 -16.42 -11.30 16.64
C GLY A 26 -14.99 -11.41 16.08
N ASP A 27 -14.38 -10.30 15.67
CA ASP A 27 -13.03 -10.25 15.13
C ASP A 27 -12.31 -8.96 15.60
N ASN A 28 -10.99 -9.06 15.79
CA ASN A 28 -10.11 -7.93 16.09
C ASN A 28 -9.34 -7.44 14.86
N LYS A 29 -9.55 -8.05 13.70
CA LYS A 29 -8.85 -7.65 12.48
C LYS A 29 -9.41 -6.32 12.01
N GLN A 30 -8.53 -5.32 11.90
CA GLN A 30 -8.83 -4.12 11.12
C GLN A 30 -9.24 -4.56 9.71
N ASP A 31 -10.34 -3.99 9.21
CA ASP A 31 -10.76 -4.25 7.84
C ASP A 31 -9.74 -3.63 6.88
N LYS A 32 -9.46 -4.31 5.76
CA LYS A 32 -8.58 -3.79 4.71
C LYS A 32 -9.12 -2.46 4.17
N ASP A 33 -10.45 -2.29 4.14
CA ASP A 33 -11.10 -1.07 3.70
C ASP A 33 -10.75 0.12 4.61
N ILE A 34 -10.60 -0.11 5.93
CA ILE A 34 -10.17 0.90 6.90
C ILE A 34 -8.71 1.29 6.65
N VAL A 35 -7.84 0.31 6.39
CA VAL A 35 -6.42 0.59 6.06
C VAL A 35 -6.32 1.48 4.83
N VAL A 36 -7.09 1.18 3.78
CA VAL A 36 -7.14 2.00 2.56
C VAL A 36 -7.62 3.41 2.84
N ALA A 37 -8.71 3.57 3.58
CA ALA A 37 -9.24 4.89 3.94
C ALA A 37 -8.23 5.72 4.76
N LEU A 38 -7.48 5.08 5.67
CA LEU A 38 -6.45 5.74 6.45
C LEU A 38 -5.25 6.16 5.59
N VAL A 39 -4.82 5.30 4.66
CA VAL A 39 -3.77 5.63 3.68
C VAL A 39 -4.19 6.83 2.82
N GLU A 40 -5.41 6.82 2.29
CA GLU A 40 -5.98 7.94 1.52
C GLU A 40 -5.99 9.24 2.34
N ALA A 41 -6.46 9.18 3.59
CA ALA A 41 -6.50 10.35 4.47
C ALA A 41 -5.10 10.93 4.76
N VAL A 42 -4.11 10.06 4.99
CA VAL A 42 -2.71 10.47 5.17
C VAL A 42 -2.18 11.12 3.89
N SER A 43 -2.44 10.51 2.73
CA SER A 43 -2.04 11.02 1.43
C SER A 43 -2.62 12.40 1.11
N LEU A 44 -3.92 12.61 1.39
CA LEU A 44 -4.56 13.92 1.26
C LEU A 44 -3.93 14.96 2.19
N SER A 45 -3.57 14.56 3.41
CA SER A 45 -2.90 15.44 4.37
C SER A 45 -1.51 15.84 3.89
N ILE A 46 -0.71 14.88 3.37
CA ILE A 46 0.60 15.13 2.76
C ILE A 46 0.46 16.09 1.58
N ARG A 47 -0.51 15.86 0.68
CA ARG A 47 -0.76 16.75 -0.46
C ARG A 47 -1.06 18.18 -0.03
N ARG A 48 -1.86 18.35 1.04
CA ARG A 48 -2.25 19.67 1.56
C ARG A 48 -1.10 20.38 2.26
N GLU A 49 -0.38 19.68 3.12
CA GLU A 49 0.58 20.29 4.05
C GLU A 49 1.98 20.40 3.45
N VAL A 50 2.33 19.49 2.53
CA VAL A 50 3.66 19.41 1.92
C VAL A 50 3.59 19.05 0.42
N PRO A 51 2.93 19.87 -0.42
CA PRO A 51 2.62 19.55 -1.82
C PRO A 51 3.84 19.32 -2.74
N HIS A 52 5.03 19.76 -2.32
CA HIS A 52 6.29 19.55 -3.04
C HIS A 52 6.80 18.10 -2.91
N ILE A 53 6.30 17.35 -1.92
CA ILE A 53 6.62 15.94 -1.74
C ILE A 53 5.77 15.14 -2.70
N LYS A 54 6.43 14.56 -3.70
CA LYS A 54 5.77 13.72 -4.69
C LYS A 54 6.06 12.25 -4.50
N ARG A 55 7.14 11.85 -3.83
CA ARG A 55 7.54 10.45 -3.68
C ARG A 55 7.32 9.99 -2.25
N ILE A 56 6.62 8.87 -2.09
CA ILE A 56 6.23 8.32 -0.79
C ILE A 56 6.67 6.86 -0.74
N THR A 57 7.28 6.48 0.38
CA THR A 57 7.53 5.10 0.76
C THR A 57 6.66 4.77 1.95
N PHE A 58 5.90 3.68 1.86
CA PHE A 58 5.09 3.18 2.96
C PHE A 58 5.85 2.06 3.67
N GLN A 59 5.79 2.05 5.01
CA GLN A 59 6.33 0.98 5.83
C GLN A 59 5.26 0.55 6.84
N SER A 60 4.94 -0.74 6.83
CA SER A 60 3.97 -1.38 7.73
C SER A 60 4.63 -2.51 8.52
N ASP A 61 3.94 -3.03 9.54
CA ASP A 61 4.32 -4.30 10.13
C ASP A 61 3.84 -5.49 9.28
N ASN A 62 4.23 -6.69 9.67
CA ASN A 62 3.84 -7.94 9.03
C ASN A 62 2.41 -8.40 9.44
N ALA A 63 1.49 -7.47 9.74
CA ALA A 63 0.11 -7.84 10.02
C ALA A 63 -0.66 -8.15 8.72
N SER A 64 -1.57 -9.13 8.80
CA SER A 64 -2.31 -9.65 7.63
C SER A 64 -3.13 -8.59 6.88
N ASN A 65 -3.51 -7.51 7.56
CA ASN A 65 -4.34 -6.46 6.99
C ASN A 65 -3.51 -5.57 6.05
N TYR A 66 -2.24 -5.35 6.37
CA TYR A 66 -1.30 -4.61 5.53
C TYR A 66 -0.78 -5.44 4.37
N GLN A 67 -0.59 -6.75 4.58
CA GLN A 67 -0.18 -7.70 3.53
C GLN A 67 -1.30 -8.06 2.55
N ASN A 68 -2.46 -7.42 2.66
CA ASN A 68 -3.54 -7.70 1.74
C ASN A 68 -3.18 -7.22 0.33
N VAL A 69 -3.28 -8.10 -0.66
CA VAL A 69 -3.02 -7.79 -2.08
C VAL A 69 -3.83 -6.58 -2.57
N TYR A 70 -5.02 -6.37 -2.01
CA TYR A 70 -5.83 -5.19 -2.28
C TYR A 70 -5.13 -3.88 -1.87
N VAL A 71 -4.49 -3.85 -0.69
CA VAL A 71 -3.73 -2.68 -0.20
C VAL A 71 -2.52 -2.42 -1.09
N THR A 72 -1.81 -3.46 -1.52
CA THR A 72 -0.70 -3.34 -2.47
C THR A 72 -1.13 -2.70 -3.80
N LEU A 73 -2.28 -3.12 -4.34
CA LEU A 73 -2.81 -2.58 -5.60
C LEU A 73 -3.32 -1.15 -5.47
N ILE A 74 -4.05 -0.86 -4.41
CA ILE A 74 -4.71 0.44 -4.26
C ILE A 74 -3.71 1.55 -3.95
N LEU A 75 -2.56 1.26 -3.34
CA LEU A 75 -1.50 2.22 -3.08
C LEU A 75 -1.05 2.97 -4.34
N SER A 76 -0.76 2.22 -5.41
CA SER A 76 -0.42 2.77 -6.73
C SER A 76 -1.54 3.65 -7.30
N ILE A 77 -2.77 3.13 -7.24
CA ILE A 77 -3.94 3.83 -7.76
C ILE A 77 -4.16 5.15 -7.01
N LEU A 78 -4.07 5.15 -5.68
CA LEU A 78 -4.19 6.35 -4.85
C LEU A 78 -3.08 7.36 -5.14
N GLY A 79 -1.85 6.88 -5.42
CA GLY A 79 -0.76 7.72 -5.90
C GLY A 79 -1.15 8.51 -7.14
N ALA A 80 -1.61 7.81 -8.17
CA ALA A 80 -2.09 8.43 -9.39
C ALA A 80 -3.25 9.43 -9.13
N VAL A 81 -4.20 9.06 -8.27
CA VAL A 81 -5.39 9.89 -7.96
C VAL A 81 -5.04 11.20 -7.30
N HIS A 82 -4.06 11.19 -6.39
CA HIS A 82 -3.72 12.35 -5.58
C HIS A 82 -2.40 13.01 -5.99
N GLU A 83 -1.89 12.67 -7.17
CA GLU A 83 -0.69 13.27 -7.77
C GLU A 83 0.58 13.08 -6.93
N TYR A 84 0.80 11.86 -6.43
CA TYR A 84 2.06 11.40 -5.82
C TYR A 84 2.46 10.03 -6.36
N TYR A 85 3.69 9.61 -6.07
CA TYR A 85 4.28 8.34 -6.46
C TYR A 85 4.47 7.52 -5.20
N VAL A 86 3.81 6.37 -5.13
CA VAL A 86 4.27 5.34 -4.20
C VAL A 86 5.50 4.71 -4.84
N VAL A 87 6.66 4.85 -4.21
CA VAL A 87 7.92 4.30 -4.76
C VAL A 87 8.14 2.89 -4.25
N ARG A 88 7.81 2.67 -2.97
CA ARG A 88 8.11 1.42 -2.28
C ARG A 88 7.11 1.17 -1.15
N TYR A 89 6.75 -0.08 -0.93
CA TYR A 89 5.96 -0.53 0.20
C TYR A 89 6.68 -1.68 0.90
N ILE A 90 7.00 -1.48 2.17
CA ILE A 90 7.81 -2.38 2.99
C ILE A 90 6.98 -2.93 4.14
N HIS A 91 7.09 -4.23 4.39
CA HIS A 91 6.60 -4.90 5.59
C HIS A 91 7.80 -5.29 6.46
N SER A 92 7.87 -4.78 7.69
CA SER A 92 8.89 -5.18 8.66
C SER A 92 8.48 -6.45 9.40
N ASP A 93 9.39 -7.42 9.49
CA ASP A 93 9.14 -8.73 10.13
C ASP A 93 8.87 -8.64 11.63
N THR A 94 9.48 -7.68 12.35
CA THR A 94 9.36 -7.58 13.80
C THR A 94 8.26 -6.60 14.22
N GLN A 95 7.34 -7.10 15.05
CA GLN A 95 6.37 -6.30 15.81
C GLN A 95 7.03 -5.68 17.05
N ASP A 96 8.13 -4.94 16.88
CA ASP A 96 8.90 -4.40 18.01
C ASP A 96 8.35 -3.07 18.54
N GLY A 97 7.01 -3.03 18.68
CA GLY A 97 6.24 -1.84 19.03
C GLY A 97 5.34 -1.40 17.89
N ASN A 98 4.28 -0.65 18.23
CA ASN A 98 3.30 -0.10 17.29
C ASN A 98 4.00 0.37 16.01
N SER A 99 3.53 -0.13 14.86
CA SER A 99 4.08 0.32 13.60
C SER A 99 3.92 1.84 13.51
N MET A 100 4.83 2.50 12.80
CA MET A 100 4.73 3.95 12.68
C MET A 100 3.52 4.35 11.82
N LEU A 101 3.04 3.44 10.97
CA LEU A 101 1.70 3.54 10.38
C LEU A 101 0.61 3.58 11.46
N ASP A 102 0.65 2.75 12.50
CA ASP A 102 -0.33 2.82 13.60
C ASP A 102 -0.27 4.18 14.33
N ALA A 103 0.92 4.76 14.50
CA ALA A 103 1.08 6.09 15.10
C ALA A 103 0.51 7.20 14.19
N HIS A 104 0.75 7.10 12.88
CA HIS A 104 0.15 7.98 11.88
C HIS A 104 -1.35 7.78 11.80
N PHE A 105 -1.85 6.55 11.91
CA PHE A 105 -3.27 6.23 11.92
C PHE A 105 -3.93 6.74 13.19
N ALA A 106 -3.30 6.66 14.35
CA ALA A 106 -3.81 7.27 15.57
C ALA A 106 -3.90 8.80 15.45
N THR A 107 -2.94 9.42 14.76
CA THR A 107 -2.95 10.88 14.49
C THR A 107 -3.98 11.24 13.42
N ALA A 108 -4.02 10.49 12.34
CA ALA A 108 -5.00 10.62 11.26
C ALA A 108 -6.39 10.41 11.80
N THR A 109 -6.63 9.46 12.71
CA THR A 109 -7.92 9.24 13.38
C THR A 109 -8.35 10.47 14.20
N LYS A 110 -7.40 11.20 14.80
CA LYS A 110 -7.70 12.48 15.47
C LYS A 110 -8.11 13.56 14.47
N SER A 111 -7.35 13.71 13.37
CA SER A 111 -7.68 14.65 12.29
C SER A 111 -8.94 14.22 11.51
N LEU A 112 -9.22 12.93 11.48
CA LEU A 112 -10.40 12.31 10.91
C LEU A 112 -11.61 12.71 11.74
N HIS A 113 -11.51 12.96 13.05
CA HIS A 113 -12.67 13.49 13.77
C HIS A 113 -13.19 14.82 13.18
N ASP A 114 -12.32 15.58 12.50
CA ASP A 114 -12.67 16.79 11.75
C ASP A 114 -13.04 16.51 10.27
N CYS A 115 -12.50 15.43 9.66
CA CYS A 115 -12.77 15.01 8.26
C CYS A 115 -13.82 13.90 8.09
N VAL A 116 -14.25 13.22 9.14
CA VAL A 116 -15.13 12.03 9.15
C VAL A 116 -16.54 12.41 8.74
N ALA A 117 -16.97 13.64 9.00
CA ALA A 117 -18.20 14.17 8.41
C ALA A 117 -18.13 14.24 6.87
N VAL A 118 -16.93 14.39 6.29
CA VAL A 118 -16.69 14.41 4.84
C VAL A 118 -16.42 13.00 4.29
N LEU A 119 -15.81 12.11 5.08
CA LEU A 119 -15.45 10.75 4.67
C LEU A 119 -16.55 9.70 4.89
N VAL A 120 -17.46 9.90 5.86
CA VAL A 120 -18.61 9.00 6.09
C VAL A 120 -19.65 9.15 4.98
N ASP A 121 -19.73 10.33 4.37
CA ASP A 121 -20.51 10.57 3.15
C ASP A 121 -19.67 10.38 1.86
N TYR A 122 -18.37 10.15 1.97
CA TYR A 122 -17.54 9.75 0.83
C TYR A 122 -18.00 8.36 0.43
N ASP A 123 -18.61 8.33 -0.75
CA ASP A 123 -19.63 7.39 -1.17
C ASP A 123 -19.21 5.93 -0.92
N ARG A 124 -19.78 5.30 0.12
CA ARG A 124 -19.64 3.84 0.35
C ARG A 124 -19.94 3.05 -0.92
N THR A 125 -20.86 3.55 -1.75
CA THR A 125 -21.17 2.96 -3.05
C THR A 125 -19.97 3.04 -4.00
N PHE A 126 -19.26 4.16 -4.03
CA PHE A 126 -18.04 4.32 -4.81
C PHE A 126 -16.94 3.37 -4.32
N GLY A 127 -16.71 3.27 -3.02
CA GLY A 127 -15.76 2.32 -2.44
C GLY A 127 -16.10 0.87 -2.82
N GLU A 128 -17.37 0.47 -2.70
CA GLU A 128 -17.84 -0.84 -3.13
C GLU A 128 -17.70 -1.07 -4.64
N GLN A 129 -17.99 -0.06 -5.46
CA GLN A 129 -17.82 -0.13 -6.91
C GLN A 129 -16.35 -0.29 -7.30
N LEU A 130 -15.46 0.49 -6.70
CA LEU A 130 -14.02 0.41 -6.90
C LEU A 130 -13.50 -0.97 -6.51
N TYR A 131 -13.90 -1.47 -5.33
CA TYR A 131 -13.54 -2.82 -4.90
C TYR A 131 -14.02 -3.89 -5.89
N ARG A 132 -15.26 -3.80 -6.38
CA ARG A 132 -15.79 -4.73 -7.40
C ARG A 132 -14.98 -4.69 -8.69
N GLN A 133 -14.56 -3.50 -9.13
CA GLN A 133 -13.73 -3.31 -10.31
C GLN A 133 -12.30 -3.85 -10.12
N MET A 134 -11.75 -3.74 -8.90
CA MET A 134 -10.40 -4.22 -8.57
C MET A 134 -10.33 -5.73 -8.33
N LYS A 135 -11.45 -6.37 -7.95
CA LYS A 135 -11.48 -7.80 -7.57
C LYS A 135 -10.86 -8.77 -8.59
N PRO A 136 -11.05 -8.62 -9.92
CA PRO A 136 -10.36 -9.45 -10.90
C PRO A 136 -8.83 -9.26 -10.85
N LEU A 137 -8.37 -8.02 -10.68
CA LEU A 137 -6.96 -7.67 -10.58
C LEU A 137 -6.33 -8.22 -9.29
N GLU A 138 -7.03 -8.08 -8.16
CA GLU A 138 -6.65 -8.67 -6.86
C GLU A 138 -6.44 -10.19 -7.00
N ARG A 139 -7.39 -10.89 -7.64
CA ARG A 139 -7.29 -12.34 -7.87
C ARG A 139 -6.17 -12.72 -8.83
N ALA A 140 -5.87 -11.89 -9.82
CA ALA A 140 -4.77 -12.12 -10.74
C ALA A 140 -3.43 -11.93 -10.03
N LEU A 141 -3.30 -10.85 -9.24
CA LEU A 141 -2.07 -10.49 -8.55
C LEU A 141 -1.74 -11.42 -7.38
N ALA A 142 -2.76 -11.91 -6.66
CA ALA A 142 -2.58 -12.85 -5.54
C ALA A 142 -1.91 -14.18 -5.93
N LYS A 143 -1.76 -14.46 -7.23
CA LYS A 143 -0.99 -15.61 -7.74
C LYS A 143 0.52 -15.38 -7.71
N PHE A 144 0.95 -14.12 -7.63
CA PHE A 144 2.33 -13.68 -7.72
C PHE A 144 2.81 -13.06 -6.40
N ILE A 145 1.89 -12.44 -5.66
CA ILE A 145 2.15 -11.81 -4.37
C ILE A 145 1.54 -12.68 -3.28
N ASP A 146 2.41 -13.33 -2.52
CA ASP A 146 2.06 -13.99 -1.25
C ASP A 146 2.59 -13.12 -0.10
N ARG A 147 3.40 -13.66 0.83
CA ARG A 147 4.08 -12.91 1.88
C ARG A 147 5.28 -12.14 1.32
N SER A 148 5.01 -11.19 0.44
CA SER A 148 6.02 -10.23 0.01
C SER A 148 6.28 -9.23 1.13
N ASN A 149 7.57 -8.96 1.39
CA ASN A 149 7.97 -8.00 2.41
C ASN A 149 8.41 -6.66 1.81
N ASP A 150 8.66 -6.60 0.51
CA ASP A 150 9.20 -5.41 -0.13
C ASP A 150 8.74 -5.32 -1.58
N ILE A 151 8.08 -4.21 -1.91
CA ILE A 151 7.43 -4.00 -3.19
C ILE A 151 7.86 -2.65 -3.72
N PHE A 152 8.46 -2.64 -4.91
CA PHE A 152 8.79 -1.43 -5.64
C PHE A 152 7.74 -1.19 -6.70
N TYR A 153 7.38 0.07 -6.91
CA TYR A 153 6.47 0.47 -7.96
C TYR A 153 7.22 1.32 -8.98
N ASP A 154 7.03 0.98 -10.23
CA ASP A 154 7.55 1.72 -11.37
C ASP A 154 6.36 2.33 -12.10
N GLU A 155 6.00 3.52 -11.66
CA GLU A 155 4.96 4.32 -12.28
C GLU A 155 5.58 5.37 -13.18
N LEU A 156 5.18 5.34 -14.45
CA LEU A 156 5.33 6.47 -15.34
C LEU A 156 4.33 7.54 -14.89
N LEU A 157 4.83 8.76 -14.61
CA LEU A 157 4.14 10.03 -14.28
C LEU A 157 2.60 9.93 -14.06
N PRO A 158 2.05 10.38 -12.92
CA PRO A 158 0.62 10.32 -12.66
C PRO A 158 -0.11 11.01 -13.80
N LEU A 159 -1.12 10.32 -14.32
CA LEU A 159 -2.03 10.95 -15.27
C LEU A 159 -2.62 12.18 -14.57
N PRO A 160 -2.59 13.36 -15.22
CA PRO A 160 -3.32 14.50 -14.70
C PRO A 160 -4.81 14.14 -14.75
N LEU A 161 -5.35 13.72 -13.61
CA LEU A 161 -6.78 13.55 -13.44
C LEU A 161 -7.39 14.95 -13.51
N THR A 162 -8.04 15.23 -14.64
CA THR A 162 -8.85 16.43 -14.78
C THR A 162 -10.05 16.29 -13.84
N SER A 163 -10.30 17.34 -13.04
CA SER A 163 -11.20 17.30 -11.87
C SER A 163 -12.68 17.04 -12.17
N GLU A 164 -13.06 16.84 -13.43
CA GLU A 164 -14.47 16.83 -13.85
C GLU A 164 -15.04 15.41 -14.05
N THR A 165 -14.20 14.38 -14.17
CA THR A 165 -14.70 13.01 -14.40
C THR A 165 -14.63 12.15 -13.14
N PRO A 166 -15.67 11.36 -12.84
CA PRO A 166 -15.61 10.40 -11.75
C PRO A 166 -14.47 9.41 -12.02
N PHE A 167 -13.71 9.10 -10.98
CA PHE A 167 -12.59 8.16 -11.08
C PHE A 167 -13.09 6.80 -11.60
N ARG A 168 -12.36 6.25 -12.57
CA ARG A 168 -12.59 4.90 -13.10
C ARG A 168 -11.26 4.18 -13.14
N ILE A 169 -11.25 2.92 -12.70
CA ILE A 169 -10.04 2.10 -12.77
C ILE A 169 -9.49 1.99 -14.20
N THR A 170 -10.40 2.02 -15.19
CA THR A 170 -10.06 1.95 -16.62
C THR A 170 -9.31 3.16 -17.13
N ASN A 171 -9.25 4.24 -16.35
CA ASN A 171 -8.48 5.43 -16.67
C ASN A 171 -7.09 5.39 -16.04
N CYS A 172 -6.77 4.37 -15.24
CA CYS A 172 -5.44 4.23 -14.65
C CYS A 172 -4.46 3.73 -15.72
N SER A 173 -3.30 4.37 -15.79
CA SER A 173 -2.19 3.86 -16.59
C SER A 173 -1.77 2.48 -16.08
N PRO A 174 -1.35 1.57 -16.97
CA PRO A 174 -0.61 0.40 -16.55
C PRO A 174 0.66 0.79 -15.81
N PHE A 175 1.08 -0.04 -14.87
CA PHE A 175 2.28 0.18 -14.07
C PHE A 175 3.01 -1.14 -13.84
N ARG A 176 4.28 -1.06 -13.44
CA ARG A 176 5.05 -2.25 -13.07
C ARG A 176 5.29 -2.24 -11.58
N MET A 177 5.42 -3.43 -11.02
CA MET A 177 5.86 -3.62 -9.66
C MET A 177 6.93 -4.69 -9.63
N LYS A 178 7.91 -4.52 -8.75
CA LYS A 178 8.93 -5.53 -8.47
C LYS A 178 8.75 -6.00 -7.03
N VAL A 179 8.42 -7.28 -6.88
CA VAL A 179 8.01 -7.85 -5.60
C VAL A 179 9.10 -8.77 -5.07
N PHE A 180 9.48 -8.60 -3.82
CA PHE A 180 10.49 -9.40 -3.13
C PHE A 180 9.84 -10.11 -1.93
N CYS A 181 10.04 -11.43 -1.81
CA CYS A 181 9.58 -12.20 -0.65
C CYS A 181 10.45 -11.91 0.58
N TYR A 182 11.75 -11.69 0.36
CA TYR A 182 12.70 -11.33 1.41
C TYR A 182 13.57 -10.18 0.92
N CYS A 183 13.54 -9.05 1.63
CA CYS A 183 14.17 -7.77 1.28
C CYS A 183 15.52 -7.92 0.55
N GLY A 184 15.50 -7.92 -0.79
CA GLY A 184 16.67 -7.90 -1.64
C GLY A 184 17.51 -9.19 -1.70
N VAL A 185 17.04 -10.32 -1.14
CA VAL A 185 17.77 -11.60 -1.22
C VAL A 185 17.38 -12.40 -2.46
N ASP A 186 16.11 -12.30 -2.87
CA ASP A 186 15.64 -12.86 -4.12
C ASP A 186 15.80 -11.86 -5.28
N GLY A 187 15.86 -12.36 -6.52
CA GLY A 187 15.94 -11.50 -7.72
C GLY A 187 14.71 -10.62 -7.95
N GLY A 188 13.70 -10.72 -7.08
CA GLY A 188 12.37 -10.16 -7.24
C GLY A 188 11.57 -10.81 -8.38
N VAL A 189 10.27 -10.57 -8.37
CA VAL A 189 9.37 -10.88 -9.49
C VAL A 189 8.88 -9.57 -10.08
N ASP A 190 9.24 -9.32 -11.33
CA ASP A 190 8.73 -8.19 -12.10
C ASP A 190 7.32 -8.52 -12.64
N ILE A 191 6.34 -7.74 -12.20
CA ILE A 191 4.93 -7.90 -12.52
C ILE A 191 4.45 -6.64 -13.23
N TYR A 192 3.83 -6.82 -14.38
CA TYR A 192 3.09 -5.78 -15.08
C TYR A 192 1.61 -5.85 -14.68
N VAL A 193 1.04 -4.70 -14.35
CA VAL A 193 -0.35 -4.57 -13.94
C VAL A 193 -1.05 -3.63 -14.90
N ASP A 194 -2.11 -4.11 -15.53
CA ASP A 194 -2.97 -3.32 -16.41
C ASP A 194 -4.38 -3.24 -15.81
N PRO A 195 -4.70 -2.14 -15.10
CA PRO A 195 -6.01 -1.97 -14.49
C PRO A 195 -7.15 -1.81 -15.50
N THR A 196 -6.84 -1.45 -16.75
CA THR A 196 -7.85 -1.19 -17.79
C THR A 196 -8.52 -2.47 -18.29
N ILE A 197 -7.74 -3.55 -18.36
CA ILE A 197 -8.19 -4.88 -18.79
C ILE A 197 -8.25 -5.88 -17.64
N GLY A 198 -7.82 -5.50 -16.43
CA GLY A 198 -7.87 -6.35 -15.24
C GLY A 198 -6.85 -7.49 -15.27
N ILE A 199 -5.68 -7.27 -15.87
CA ILE A 199 -4.65 -8.29 -16.07
C ILE A 199 -3.40 -8.00 -15.22
N CYS A 200 -2.82 -9.05 -14.64
CA CYS A 200 -1.48 -9.04 -14.07
C CYS A 200 -0.65 -10.14 -14.75
N THR A 201 0.54 -9.80 -15.24
CA THR A 201 1.45 -10.73 -15.93
C THR A 201 2.87 -10.57 -15.43
N VAL A 202 3.62 -11.67 -15.37
CA VAL A 202 5.05 -11.65 -15.03
C VAL A 202 5.84 -11.27 -16.27
N GLU A 203 6.81 -10.36 -16.17
CA GLU A 203 7.54 -9.80 -17.32
C GLU A 203 8.24 -10.89 -18.17
N ALA A 204 8.69 -11.98 -17.55
CA ALA A 204 9.25 -13.13 -18.26
C ALA A 204 8.27 -13.76 -19.26
N GLN A 205 6.96 -13.71 -18.99
CA GLN A 205 5.91 -14.17 -19.92
C GLN A 205 5.65 -13.13 -21.01
N ILE A 206 5.71 -11.85 -20.66
CA ILE A 206 5.50 -10.73 -21.57
C ILE A 206 6.58 -10.69 -22.65
N LEU A 207 7.85 -10.88 -22.29
CA LEU A 207 8.96 -10.96 -23.24
C LEU A 207 8.85 -12.18 -24.18
N ALA A 208 8.22 -13.26 -23.73
CA ALA A 208 7.93 -14.42 -24.58
C ALA A 208 6.83 -14.12 -25.60
N THR A 209 5.79 -13.37 -25.21
CA THR A 209 4.69 -12.95 -26.10
C THR A 209 5.12 -11.83 -27.08
N PHE A 210 5.93 -10.86 -26.64
CA PHE A 210 6.38 -9.79 -27.52
C PHE A 210 7.38 -10.22 -28.58
N LYS A 211 8.18 -11.27 -28.31
CA LYS A 211 9.04 -11.88 -29.34
C LYS A 211 8.23 -12.46 -30.52
N THR A 212 6.97 -12.82 -30.30
CA THR A 212 6.10 -13.32 -31.39
C THR A 212 5.38 -12.23 -32.18
N GLU A 213 5.23 -11.01 -31.63
CA GLU A 213 4.38 -9.96 -32.22
C GLU A 213 5.13 -8.74 -32.78
N GLY A 214 6.46 -8.65 -32.64
CA GLY A 214 7.27 -7.65 -33.36
C GLY A 214 7.13 -6.20 -32.87
N MET A 215 6.79 -5.99 -31.59
CA MET A 215 6.73 -4.67 -30.97
C MET A 215 8.11 -4.18 -30.45
N PRO A 216 8.33 -2.85 -30.33
CA PRO A 216 9.59 -2.28 -29.87
C PRO A 216 9.93 -2.68 -28.43
N ALA A 217 11.21 -2.97 -28.18
CA ALA A 217 11.71 -3.39 -26.88
C ALA A 217 11.50 -2.30 -25.81
N LEU A 218 10.97 -2.71 -24.66
CA LEU A 218 10.91 -1.88 -23.45
C LEU A 218 12.33 -1.78 -22.86
N GLY A 219 12.77 -0.58 -22.51
CA GLY A 219 14.13 -0.34 -22.01
C GLY A 219 14.40 -1.07 -20.68
N GLU A 220 15.63 -1.57 -20.50
CA GLU A 220 16.06 -2.21 -19.26
C GLU A 220 16.13 -1.18 -18.11
N LEU A 221 15.45 -1.46 -17.01
CA LEU A 221 15.52 -0.70 -15.76
C LEU A 221 16.41 -1.44 -14.75
N ASN A 222 17.43 -0.76 -14.25
CA ASN A 222 18.33 -1.30 -13.23
C ASN A 222 17.77 -1.06 -11.82
N TRP A 223 17.16 -2.08 -11.25
CA TRP A 223 16.72 -2.08 -9.85
C TRP A 223 17.88 -2.49 -8.94
N VAL A 224 18.37 -1.56 -8.11
CA VAL A 224 19.35 -1.87 -7.07
C VAL A 224 18.62 -1.96 -5.74
N ALA A 225 18.42 -3.18 -5.23
CA ALA A 225 17.93 -3.38 -3.87
C ALA A 225 18.97 -2.81 -2.89
N GLN A 226 18.63 -1.73 -2.19
CA GLN A 226 19.46 -1.26 -1.09
C GLN A 226 19.24 -2.20 0.10
N PRO A 227 20.31 -2.83 0.64
CA PRO A 227 20.17 -3.67 1.82
C PRO A 227 19.61 -2.84 2.98
N CYS A 228 18.59 -3.36 3.65
CA CYS A 228 18.09 -2.81 4.90
C CYS A 228 19.25 -2.81 5.90
N ARG A 229 19.93 -1.67 6.07
CA ARG A 229 20.88 -1.52 7.18
C ARG A 229 20.06 -1.55 8.45
N ASN A 230 20.49 -2.36 9.43
CA ASN A 230 20.01 -2.29 10.80
C ASN A 230 20.21 -0.84 11.28
N SER A 231 19.16 -0.03 11.21
CA SER A 231 19.14 1.32 11.73
C SER A 231 18.65 1.23 13.18
N ASP A 232 19.60 1.21 14.11
CA ASP A 232 19.37 1.78 15.43
C ASP A 232 19.09 3.28 15.24
N GLU A 233 17.85 3.64 14.93
CA GLU A 233 17.32 5.01 15.00
C GLU A 233 15.79 4.97 14.84
N ASN A 234 15.08 5.32 15.92
CA ASN A 234 13.62 5.39 16.07
C ASN A 234 12.97 6.52 15.24
N ALA A 235 13.23 6.57 13.93
CA ALA A 235 12.64 7.54 13.02
C ALA A 235 11.90 6.84 11.88
N CYS A 236 10.56 6.88 11.89
CA CYS A 236 9.83 6.84 10.63
C CYS A 236 10.16 8.15 9.98
N THR A 237 10.83 8.04 8.87
CA THR A 237 10.61 9.02 7.83
C THR A 237 9.50 8.39 6.99
N VAL A 238 8.37 9.09 6.75
CA VAL A 238 7.95 9.17 5.35
C VAL A 238 9.24 9.60 4.68
N LEU A 239 9.99 8.70 4.05
CA LEU A 239 11.25 9.07 3.41
C LEU A 239 10.84 9.93 2.24
N VAL A 240 10.61 11.19 2.56
CA VAL A 240 10.51 12.29 1.64
C VAL A 240 11.93 12.39 1.11
N ASP A 241 12.18 11.66 0.04
CA ASP A 241 13.33 11.95 -0.77
C ASP A 241 13.13 13.40 -1.24
N ARG A 242 13.82 14.33 -0.60
CA ARG A 242 14.03 15.65 -1.20
C ARG A 242 14.80 15.33 -2.46
N CYS A 243 14.11 15.29 -3.60
CA CYS A 243 14.75 15.23 -4.90
C CYS A 243 15.81 16.32 -4.92
N ARG A 244 17.09 15.93 -4.81
CA ARG A 244 18.16 16.76 -5.32
C ARG A 244 17.87 16.83 -6.81
N GLU A 245 17.44 18.00 -7.27
CA GLU A 245 17.43 18.31 -8.69
C GLU A 245 18.80 17.89 -9.23
N TYR A 246 18.82 16.88 -10.10
CA TYR A 246 20.02 16.61 -10.88
C TYR A 246 20.20 17.85 -11.77
N PRO A 247 21.29 18.62 -11.62
CA PRO A 247 21.57 19.69 -12.57
C PRO A 247 21.73 19.02 -13.94
N GLY A 248 20.83 19.38 -14.85
CA GLY A 248 20.72 18.78 -16.18
C GLY A 248 22.07 18.74 -16.90
N SER A 249 22.41 17.57 -17.39
CA SER A 249 23.40 17.32 -18.44
C SER A 249 22.74 17.34 -19.81
#